data_AF-A0A6I9YCD0-F1
#
_entry.id   AF-A0A6I9YCD0-F1
#
_cell.length_a   1.000
_cell.length_b   1.000
_cell.length_c   1.000
_cell.angle_alpha   90.00
_cell.angle_beta   90.00
_cell.angle_gamma   90.00
#
_symmetry.space_group_name_H-M   'P 1'
#
loop_
_entity.id
_entity.type
_entity.pdbx_description
1 polymer ?
#
loop_
_entity_poly.entity_id
_entity_poly.type
_entity_poly.pdbx_seq_one_letter_code
_entity_poly.pdbx_strand_id
1 'polypeptide(L)'
;MKHFLRMLVQVYLYFYCKCLWRCLKFVARKLTGRCELQRICYNIKPGAERTLKIETSLRNSKNKLLQNSISVHPDAIEKTVDAIIDLKKINPDVNPQ
;
A
#
# COMPACT_ATOMS: atom_id res chain seq x y z
N MET A 1 21.69 -25.67 30.86
CA MET A 1 20.32 -25.12 31.07
C MET A 1 20.15 -23.64 30.66
N LYS A 2 21.10 -22.74 30.97
CA LYS A 2 20.98 -21.29 30.63
C LYS A 2 20.84 -20.99 29.12
N HIS A 3 21.53 -21.73 28.25
CA HIS A 3 21.45 -21.54 26.80
C HIS A 3 20.08 -21.95 26.22
N PHE A 4 19.50 -23.03 26.72
CA PHE A 4 18.18 -23.50 26.28
C PHE A 4 17.07 -22.51 26.66
N LEU A 5 17.11 -21.97 27.88
CA LEU A 5 16.17 -20.93 28.32
C LEU A 5 16.27 -19.65 27.47
N ARG A 6 17.50 -19.24 27.11
CA ARG A 6 17.72 -18.07 26.22
C ARG A 6 17.12 -18.29 24.83
N MET A 7 17.27 -19.49 24.26
CA MET A 7 16.67 -19.82 22.95
C MET A 7 15.13 -19.78 23.00
N LEU A 8 14.51 -20.31 24.06
CA LEU A 8 13.06 -20.28 24.23
C LEU A 8 12.52 -18.86 24.35
N VAL A 9 13.20 -18.00 25.11
CA VAL A 9 12.83 -16.57 25.23
C VAL A 9 12.94 -15.86 23.89
N GLN A 10 13.96 -16.16 23.09
CA GLN A 10 14.16 -15.53 21.78
C GLN A 10 13.06 -15.94 20.78
N VAL A 11 12.66 -17.22 20.78
CA VAL A 11 11.54 -17.71 19.95
C VAL A 11 10.22 -17.09 20.39
N TYR A 12 9.97 -17.02 21.70
CA TYR A 12 8.77 -16.39 22.25
C TYR A 12 8.71 -14.90 21.89
N LEU A 13 9.81 -14.17 22.04
CA LEU A 13 9.90 -12.76 21.67
C LEU A 13 9.69 -12.55 20.17
N TYR A 14 10.27 -13.42 19.33
CA TYR A 14 10.06 -13.37 17.88
C TYR A 14 8.58 -13.54 17.52
N PHE A 15 7.92 -14.54 18.10
CA PHE A 15 6.50 -14.79 17.88
C PHE A 15 5.65 -13.62 18.38
N TYR A 16 5.93 -13.11 19.59
CA TYR A 16 5.27 -11.95 20.17
C TYR A 16 5.39 -10.72 19.27
N CYS A 17 6.60 -10.38 18.80
CA CYS A 17 6.82 -9.26 17.89
C CYS A 17 6.10 -9.43 16.55
N LYS A 18 6.08 -10.65 15.99
CA LYS A 18 5.36 -10.93 14.74
C LYS A 18 3.84 -10.81 14.90
N CYS A 19 3.29 -11.35 15.98
CA CYS A 19 1.87 -11.23 16.31
C CYS A 19 1.48 -9.78 16.59
N LEU A 20 2.27 -9.06 17.39
CA LEU A 20 2.07 -7.65 17.69
C LEU A 20 2.07 -6.80 16.42
N TRP A 21 3.01 -7.03 15.50
CA TRP A 21 3.07 -6.34 14.22
C TRP A 21 1.83 -6.61 13.35
N ARG A 22 1.32 -7.86 13.37
CA ARG A 22 0.07 -8.23 12.69
C ARG A 22 -1.12 -7.47 13.27
N CYS A 23 -1.24 -7.42 14.59
CA CYS A 23 -2.31 -6.70 15.28
C CYS A 23 -2.24 -5.20 15.00
N LEU A 24 -1.06 -4.59 15.08
CA LEU A 24 -0.86 -3.18 14.75
C LEU A 24 -1.25 -2.85 13.31
N LYS A 25 -0.88 -3.71 12.35
CA LYS A 25 -1.31 -3.57 10.96
C LYS A 25 -2.83 -3.61 10.80
N PHE A 26 -3.50 -4.49 11.55
CA PHE A 26 -4.96 -4.66 11.52
C PHE A 26 -5.67 -3.45 12.15
N VAL A 27 -5.22 -2.99 13.31
CA VAL A 27 -5.72 -1.79 13.97
C VAL A 27 -5.55 -0.58 13.06
N ALA A 28 -4.37 -0.39 12.47
CA ALA A 28 -4.13 0.68 11.51
C ALA A 28 -5.11 0.61 10.32
N ARG A 29 -5.43 -0.58 9.80
CA ARG A 29 -6.42 -0.73 8.73
C ARG A 29 -7.83 -0.31 9.17
N LYS A 30 -8.23 -0.65 10.39
CA LYS A 30 -9.55 -0.28 10.93
C LYS A 30 -9.66 1.20 11.25
N LEU A 31 -8.58 1.82 11.74
CA LEU A 31 -8.56 3.25 12.06
C LEU A 31 -8.49 4.14 10.82
N THR A 32 -7.64 3.80 9.84
CA THR A 32 -7.46 4.67 8.67
C THR A 32 -8.44 4.41 7.55
N GLY A 33 -9.07 3.22 7.48
CA GLY A 33 -9.91 2.80 6.35
C GLY A 33 -9.16 2.57 5.02
N ARG A 34 -7.96 3.12 4.88
CA ARG A 34 -7.12 3.08 3.68
C ARG A 34 -6.47 1.74 3.40
N CYS A 35 -6.24 1.47 2.13
CA CYS A 35 -5.50 0.30 1.66
C CYS A 35 -4.00 0.39 2.04
N GLU A 36 -3.29 -0.74 2.05
CA GLU A 36 -1.87 -0.77 2.44
C GLU A 36 -1.01 0.17 1.57
N LEU A 37 -1.32 0.25 0.27
CA LEU A 37 -0.61 1.13 -0.67
C LEU A 37 -0.85 2.60 -0.35
N GLN A 38 -2.10 3.01 -0.15
CA GLN A 38 -2.46 4.39 0.24
C GLN A 38 -1.77 4.78 1.55
N ARG A 39 -1.71 3.87 2.53
CA ARG A 39 -0.98 4.10 3.79
C ARG A 39 0.53 4.27 3.59
N ILE A 40 1.14 3.53 2.67
CA ILE A 40 2.57 3.64 2.37
C ILE A 40 2.88 4.93 1.61
N CYS A 41 2.00 5.33 0.70
CA CYS A 41 2.17 6.52 -0.14
C CYS A 41 1.67 7.81 0.51
N TYR A 42 0.98 7.71 1.65
CA TYR A 42 0.44 8.87 2.34
C TYR A 42 1.57 9.81 2.78
N ASN A 43 1.44 11.09 2.43
CA ASN A 43 2.40 12.16 2.76
C ASN A 43 3.80 12.01 2.12
N ILE A 44 3.92 11.15 1.09
CA ILE A 44 5.16 11.06 0.31
C ILE A 44 5.21 12.20 -0.70
N LYS A 45 6.31 12.97 -0.68
CA LYS A 45 6.56 14.02 -1.68
C LYS A 45 6.73 13.43 -3.08
N PRO A 46 6.28 14.13 -4.14
CA PRO A 46 6.55 13.72 -5.52
C PRO A 46 8.06 13.56 -5.72
N GLY A 47 8.47 12.50 -6.43
CA GLY A 47 9.88 12.17 -6.68
C GLY A 47 10.56 11.24 -5.66
N ALA A 48 9.87 10.80 -4.60
CA ALA A 48 10.43 9.81 -3.69
C ALA A 48 10.55 8.41 -4.32
N GLU A 49 11.55 7.63 -3.91
CA GLU A 49 11.86 6.28 -4.45
C GLU A 49 10.65 5.34 -4.48
N ARG A 50 9.78 5.42 -3.47
CA ARG A 50 8.57 4.59 -3.36
C ARG A 50 7.52 4.95 -4.43
N THR A 51 7.39 6.23 -4.77
CA THR A 51 6.47 6.72 -5.81
C THR A 51 6.99 6.37 -7.20
N LEU A 52 8.31 6.42 -7.41
CA LEU A 52 8.96 6.00 -8.66
C LEU A 52 8.72 4.52 -8.97
N LYS A 53 8.71 3.63 -7.96
CA LYS A 53 8.39 2.21 -8.17
C LYS A 53 6.97 1.99 -8.70
N ILE A 54 6.02 2.80 -8.24
CA ILE A 54 4.63 2.77 -8.72
C ILE A 54 4.57 3.28 -10.16
N GLU A 55 5.26 4.38 -10.45
CA GLU A 55 5.37 4.92 -11.80
C GLU A 55 5.92 3.89 -12.79
N THR A 56 7.03 3.22 -12.44
CA THR A 56 7.61 2.15 -13.27
C THR A 56 6.65 0.99 -13.47
N SER A 57 5.90 0.61 -12.43
CA SER A 57 4.86 -0.44 -12.54
C SER A 57 3.72 -0.04 -13.49
N LEU A 58 3.33 1.24 -13.51
CA LEU A 58 2.31 1.76 -14.42
C LEU A 58 2.85 1.84 -15.86
N ARG A 59 4.10 2.26 -16.07
CA ARG A 59 4.77 2.28 -17.39
C ARG A 59 4.85 0.88 -18.02
N ASN A 60 5.13 -0.13 -17.20
CA ASN A 60 5.25 -1.52 -17.64
C ASN A 60 3.91 -2.26 -17.74
N SER A 61 2.79 -1.59 -17.43
CA SER A 61 1.46 -2.19 -17.58
C SER A 61 1.16 -2.48 -19.04
N LYS A 62 0.42 -3.57 -19.32
CA LYS A 62 -0.07 -3.88 -20.68
C LYS A 62 -1.20 -2.96 -21.14
N ASN A 63 -1.82 -2.22 -20.22
CA ASN A 63 -2.97 -1.39 -20.51
C ASN A 63 -2.55 0.07 -20.77
N LYS A 64 -2.89 0.57 -21.96
CA LYS A 64 -2.57 1.94 -22.39
C LYS A 64 -3.15 3.02 -21.46
N LEU A 65 -4.32 2.79 -20.87
CA LEU A 65 -4.93 3.73 -19.92
C LEU A 65 -4.04 3.93 -18.69
N LEU A 66 -3.49 2.82 -18.16
CA LEU A 66 -2.58 2.87 -17.01
C LEU A 66 -1.23 3.50 -17.36
N GLN A 67 -0.71 3.27 -18.57
CA GLN A 67 0.51 3.95 -19.02
C GLN A 67 0.30 5.46 -19.13
N ASN A 68 -0.82 5.88 -19.73
CA ASN A 68 -1.15 7.28 -19.96
C ASN A 68 -1.48 8.02 -18.65
N SER A 69 -1.88 7.31 -17.60
CA SER A 69 -2.21 7.89 -16.28
C SER A 69 -1.04 8.63 -15.61
N ILE A 70 0.19 8.41 -16.07
CA ILE A 70 1.41 8.99 -15.49
C ILE A 70 1.64 10.43 -15.95
N SER A 71 1.18 10.77 -17.16
CA SER A 71 1.46 12.06 -17.81
C SER A 71 0.20 12.88 -18.05
N VAL A 72 -0.76 12.81 -17.11
CA VAL A 72 -2.06 13.49 -17.21
C VAL A 72 -1.96 14.91 -16.66
N HIS A 73 -2.62 15.85 -17.34
CA HIS A 73 -2.75 17.23 -16.87
C HIS A 73 -3.56 17.28 -15.55
N PRO A 74 -3.25 18.16 -14.58
CA PRO A 74 -3.97 18.26 -13.31
C PRO A 74 -5.50 18.25 -13.43
N ASP A 75 -6.04 18.98 -14.41
CA ASP A 75 -7.49 19.11 -14.65
C ASP A 75 -8.18 17.81 -15.11
N ALA A 76 -7.40 16.82 -15.58
CA ALA A 76 -7.90 15.54 -16.07
C ALA A 76 -7.62 14.37 -15.11
N ILE A 77 -7.05 14.64 -13.92
CA ILE A 77 -6.71 13.61 -12.94
C ILE A 77 -7.97 12.87 -12.49
N GLU A 78 -9.03 13.57 -12.07
CA GLU A 78 -10.25 12.94 -11.57
C GLU A 78 -10.87 12.00 -12.60
N LYS A 79 -11.02 12.47 -13.85
CA LYS A 79 -11.52 11.65 -14.96
C LYS A 79 -10.68 10.41 -15.22
N THR A 80 -9.36 10.52 -15.06
CA THR A 80 -8.45 9.38 -15.23
C THR A 80 -8.57 8.40 -14.08
N VAL A 81 -8.74 8.88 -12.84
CA VAL A 81 -8.96 8.04 -11.66
C VAL A 81 -10.26 7.25 -11.82
N ASP A 82 -11.35 7.89 -12.23
CA ASP A 82 -12.64 7.22 -12.47
C ASP A 82 -12.50 6.11 -13.53
N ALA A 83 -11.82 6.41 -14.64
CA ALA A 83 -11.58 5.44 -15.69
C ALA A 83 -10.72 4.25 -15.23
N ILE A 84 -9.80 4.46 -14.27
CA ILE A 84 -9.02 3.38 -13.64
C ILE A 84 -9.88 2.55 -12.69
N ILE A 85 -10.73 3.19 -11.88
CA ILE A 85 -11.67 2.52 -10.98
C ILE A 85 -12.59 1.60 -11.77
N ASP A 86 -13.15 2.09 -12.88
CA ASP A 86 -14.00 1.32 -13.78
C ASP A 86 -13.23 0.16 -14.44
N LEU A 87 -12.05 0.45 -14.99
CA LEU A 87 -11.19 -0.55 -15.64
C LEU A 87 -10.82 -1.69 -14.68
N LYS A 88 -10.54 -1.36 -13.42
CA LYS A 88 -10.13 -2.31 -12.39
C LYS A 88 -11.31 -2.88 -11.60
N LYS A 89 -12.54 -2.42 -11.87
CA LYS A 89 -13.76 -2.80 -11.14
C LYS A 89 -13.59 -2.63 -9.63
N ILE A 90 -12.99 -1.52 -9.23
CA ILE A 90 -12.77 -1.21 -7.81
C ILE A 90 -14.11 -0.73 -7.25
N ASN A 91 -14.54 -1.31 -6.13
CA ASN A 91 -15.72 -0.83 -5.42
C ASN A 91 -15.32 0.36 -4.51
N PRO A 92 -15.80 1.59 -4.79
CA PRO A 92 -15.46 2.79 -4.02
C PRO A 92 -16.03 2.74 -2.59
N ASP A 93 -17.18 2.10 -2.37
CA ASP A 93 -17.81 1.97 -1.05
C ASP A 93 -16.97 1.10 -0.09
N VAL A 94 -16.21 0.15 -0.65
CA VAL A 94 -15.32 -0.73 0.12
C VAL A 94 -13.95 -0.10 0.33
N ASN A 95 -13.54 0.85 -0.52
CA ASN A 95 -12.23 1.48 -0.47
C ASN A 95 -12.34 3.00 -0.67
N PRO A 96 -12.82 3.72 0.37
CA PRO A 96 -12.93 5.17 0.32
C PRO A 96 -11.57 5.81 0.02
N GLN A 97 -11.56 6.78 -0.90
CA GLN A 97 -10.38 7.53 -1.33
C GLN A 97 -9.89 8.48 -0.24
#